data_AF-A0A949CQD7-F1
#
_entry.id   AF-A0A949CQD7-F1
#
_cell.length_a   1.000
_cell.length_b   1.000
_cell.length_c   1.000
_cell.angle_alpha   90.00
_cell.angle_beta   90.00
_cell.angle_gamma   90.00
#
_symmetry.space_group_name_H-M   'P 1'
#
loop_
_entity.id
_entity.type
_entity.pdbx_description
1 polymer ?
#
loop_
_entity_poly.entity_id
_entity_poly.type
_entity_poly.pdbx_seq_one_letter_code
_entity_poly.pdbx_strand_id
1 'polypeptide(L)'
;MAPKVDTEFVVAPPQPTRNPMGSQPPMMSGGSIPMAEKRILGAIFPLHGMGYFLKITDRIDRIEKVAGQFDSVVATFDVDPQTKRPVSSLPEGWTVGPGDDFADAKIAIPIQGEKPLMMTVTSLPAPPLSDWDNYLLAQVNRWRGQVGLSELSLEGLKESLTPIARSGSEVPAYVFDKKGEGSSVLSPNPSTPATNNPKDPPATPEQARKLAYDLPANWSELPARPFQLAAFRIPGENGSSDGEIVVSEAIDSPLENCKMWAQQILKVDDPAVLEQFSAKMIEQAEAISAMQREAKLYSIRSSDASDASCLTIVTIPSEKPPQAVFVKMKSGLRMSEEQKSNLLSFVKTMRWE
;
A
#
# COMPACT_ATOMS: atom_id res chain seq x y z
N MET A 1 -35.56 -8.77 -23.14
CA MET A 1 -35.45 -9.28 -21.76
C MET A 1 -34.05 -9.82 -21.59
N ALA A 2 -33.18 -9.07 -20.90
CA ALA A 2 -31.85 -9.55 -20.53
C ALA A 2 -31.98 -10.50 -19.32
N PRO A 3 -31.20 -11.59 -19.25
CA PRO A 3 -31.26 -12.50 -18.12
C PRO A 3 -30.76 -11.79 -16.86
N LYS A 4 -31.58 -11.79 -15.80
CA LYS A 4 -31.14 -11.45 -14.45
C LYS A 4 -30.18 -12.55 -14.01
N VAL A 5 -28.92 -12.18 -13.78
CA VAL A 5 -27.97 -13.06 -13.08
C VAL A 5 -28.24 -12.86 -11.60
N ASP A 6 -28.90 -13.83 -10.99
CA ASP A 6 -29.08 -13.89 -9.54
C ASP A 6 -27.73 -14.27 -8.91
N THR A 7 -26.92 -13.27 -8.59
CA THR A 7 -25.74 -13.45 -7.76
C THR A 7 -26.20 -13.49 -6.29
N GLU A 8 -26.11 -14.64 -5.64
CA GLU A 8 -26.31 -14.75 -4.20
C GLU A 8 -25.11 -14.13 -3.47
N PHE A 9 -25.38 -13.07 -2.71
CA PHE A 9 -24.36 -12.32 -2.01
C PHE A 9 -24.38 -12.59 -0.49
N VAL A 10 -23.21 -12.49 0.14
CA VAL A 10 -23.04 -12.73 1.58
C VAL A 10 -23.21 -11.43 2.36
N VAL A 11 -24.17 -11.42 3.28
CA VAL A 11 -24.48 -10.29 4.16
C VAL A 11 -24.04 -10.63 5.58
N ALA A 12 -23.31 -9.72 6.24
CA ALA A 12 -22.94 -9.86 7.64
C ALA A 12 -24.10 -9.46 8.57
N PRO A 13 -24.19 -10.03 9.79
CA PRO A 13 -25.24 -9.68 10.75
C PRO A 13 -25.14 -8.22 11.23
N PRO A 14 -26.26 -7.60 11.63
CA PRO A 14 -26.33 -6.17 11.94
C PRO A 14 -25.56 -5.81 13.23
N GLN A 15 -24.83 -4.68 13.21
CA GLN A 15 -24.15 -4.09 14.37
C GLN A 15 -25.06 -3.10 15.14
N PRO A 16 -24.82 -2.91 16.47
CA PRO A 16 -25.54 -1.92 17.26
C PRO A 16 -25.12 -0.47 16.93
N THR A 17 -26.11 0.42 16.95
CA THR A 17 -26.02 1.82 16.52
C THR A 17 -25.18 2.70 17.46
N ARG A 18 -24.38 3.61 16.88
CA ARG A 18 -23.66 4.67 17.61
C ARG A 18 -24.16 6.04 17.13
N ASN A 19 -24.59 6.88 18.08
CA ASN A 19 -25.16 8.22 17.82
C ASN A 19 -24.14 9.20 17.20
N PRO A 20 -24.61 10.17 16.38
CA PRO A 20 -23.74 11.17 15.76
C PRO A 20 -23.68 12.45 16.60
N MET A 21 -22.49 13.05 16.75
CA MET A 21 -22.41 14.49 17.07
C MET A 21 -21.06 15.09 16.71
N GLY A 22 -21.10 16.24 16.01
CA GLY A 22 -20.04 17.24 15.99
C GLY A 22 -19.53 17.62 14.59
N SER A 23 -20.10 18.67 14.01
CA SER A 23 -19.63 19.33 12.78
C SER A 23 -18.19 19.83 12.93
N GLN A 24 -17.27 19.38 12.08
CA GLN A 24 -15.90 19.91 11.98
C GLN A 24 -15.84 21.10 11.00
N PRO A 25 -15.12 22.19 11.34
CA PRO A 25 -14.83 23.29 10.41
C PRO A 25 -13.77 22.87 9.36
N PRO A 26 -13.64 23.59 8.23
CA PRO A 26 -12.88 23.13 7.08
C PRO A 26 -11.37 23.07 7.39
N MET A 27 -10.75 21.92 7.13
CA MET A 27 -9.30 21.77 7.20
C MET A 27 -8.63 22.52 6.04
N MET A 28 -7.77 23.46 6.38
CA MET A 28 -6.81 24.08 5.45
C MET A 28 -5.87 23.00 4.90
N SER A 29 -5.81 22.91 3.58
CA SER A 29 -4.93 22.04 2.80
C SER A 29 -3.46 22.19 3.23
N GLY A 30 -2.88 21.14 3.81
CA GLY A 30 -1.44 21.08 4.09
C GLY A 30 -0.68 20.82 2.81
N GLY A 31 0.14 21.78 2.38
CA GLY A 31 1.01 21.63 1.21
C GLY A 31 1.93 20.40 1.35
N SER A 32 2.05 19.63 0.28
CA SER A 32 2.97 18.49 0.18
C SER A 32 4.43 18.96 0.30
N ILE A 33 5.21 18.31 1.16
CA ILE A 33 6.66 18.56 1.29
C ILE A 33 7.35 18.24 -0.06
N PRO A 34 8.13 19.17 -0.65
CA PRO A 34 8.90 18.88 -1.86
C PRO A 34 9.82 17.67 -1.68
N MET A 35 9.97 16.82 -2.70
CA MET A 35 10.75 15.58 -2.57
C MET A 35 12.20 15.83 -2.13
N ALA A 36 12.83 16.90 -2.62
CA ALA A 36 14.21 17.29 -2.27
C ALA A 36 14.37 17.60 -0.76
N GLU A 37 13.28 17.95 -0.08
CA GLU A 37 13.25 18.27 1.34
C GLU A 37 12.79 17.09 2.20
N LYS A 38 12.36 15.99 1.55
CA LYS A 38 11.78 14.81 2.19
C LYS A 38 12.87 13.82 2.58
N ARG A 39 12.75 13.21 3.75
CA ARG A 39 13.57 12.07 4.20
C ARG A 39 12.67 10.95 4.68
N ILE A 40 13.08 9.72 4.42
CA ILE A 40 12.50 8.53 5.04
C ILE A 40 13.53 7.98 6.02
N LEU A 41 13.11 7.88 7.27
CA LEU A 41 13.79 7.11 8.30
C LEU A 41 12.85 5.97 8.68
N GLY A 42 13.26 4.74 8.44
CA GLY A 42 12.44 3.59 8.77
C GLY A 42 13.26 2.35 9.11
N ALA A 43 12.64 1.43 9.82
CA ALA A 43 13.23 0.15 10.23
C ALA A 43 12.33 -1.00 9.80
N ILE A 44 12.96 -2.10 9.39
CA ILE A 44 12.29 -3.34 8.98
C ILE A 44 12.89 -4.49 9.79
N PHE A 45 12.06 -5.29 10.44
CA PHE A 45 12.51 -6.45 11.22
C PHE A 45 11.42 -7.51 11.37
N PRO A 46 11.78 -8.78 11.53
CA PRO A 46 10.83 -9.80 11.92
C PRO A 46 10.50 -9.68 13.41
N LEU A 47 9.22 -9.87 13.77
CA LEU A 47 8.74 -9.94 15.14
C LEU A 47 7.41 -10.69 15.15
N HIS A 48 7.26 -11.67 16.05
CA HIS A 48 6.04 -12.48 16.22
C HIS A 48 5.47 -13.07 14.91
N GLY A 49 6.35 -13.54 14.01
CA GLY A 49 5.95 -14.11 12.71
C GLY A 49 5.54 -13.10 11.64
N MET A 50 5.70 -11.80 11.91
CA MET A 50 5.37 -10.71 10.98
C MET A 50 6.61 -9.86 10.67
N GLY A 51 6.61 -9.21 9.51
CA GLY A 51 7.56 -8.14 9.18
C GLY A 51 7.00 -6.82 9.68
N TYR A 52 7.65 -6.23 10.67
CA TYR A 52 7.28 -4.92 11.22
C TYR A 52 8.05 -3.80 10.54
N PHE A 53 7.34 -2.67 10.37
CA PHE A 53 7.84 -1.45 9.78
C PHE A 53 7.58 -0.29 10.73
N LEU A 54 8.65 0.35 11.19
CA LEU A 54 8.57 1.64 11.86
C LEU A 54 9.02 2.66 10.84
N LYS A 55 8.18 3.64 10.48
CA LYS A 55 8.51 4.59 9.43
C LYS A 55 8.14 6.01 9.79
N ILE A 56 9.08 6.92 9.59
CA ILE A 56 8.90 8.36 9.64
C ILE A 56 9.15 8.89 8.23
N THR A 57 8.28 9.79 7.77
CA THR A 57 8.44 10.49 6.50
C THR A 57 8.05 11.94 6.69
N ASP A 58 9.04 12.82 6.67
CA ASP A 58 8.89 14.25 6.96
C ASP A 58 10.10 15.00 6.38
N ARG A 59 10.22 16.29 6.69
CA ARG A 59 11.36 17.12 6.34
C ARG A 59 12.65 16.62 6.98
N ILE A 60 13.75 16.82 6.27
CA ILE A 60 15.10 16.44 6.71
C ILE A 60 15.43 16.99 8.11
N ASP A 61 15.20 18.29 8.33
CA ASP A 61 15.54 18.98 9.59
C ASP A 61 14.75 18.48 10.79
N ARG A 62 13.49 18.06 10.58
CA ARG A 62 12.65 17.49 11.64
C ARG A 62 13.08 16.07 12.00
N ILE A 63 13.47 15.26 11.02
CA ILE A 63 13.95 13.89 11.26
C ILE A 63 15.33 13.89 11.93
N GLU A 64 16.21 14.85 11.59
CA GLU A 64 17.53 14.98 12.24
C GLU A 64 17.43 15.16 13.76
N LYS A 65 16.37 15.82 14.26
CA LYS A 65 16.14 16.02 15.70
C LYS A 65 15.83 14.72 16.47
N VAL A 66 15.37 13.67 15.79
CA VAL A 66 14.83 12.45 16.45
C VAL A 66 15.61 11.17 16.12
N ALA A 67 16.52 11.20 15.15
CA ALA A 67 17.18 10.00 14.61
C ALA A 67 17.88 9.16 15.68
N GLY A 68 18.56 9.78 16.66
CA GLY A 68 19.22 9.03 17.73
C GLY A 68 18.25 8.29 18.68
N GLN A 69 17.07 8.86 18.95
CA GLN A 69 16.05 8.19 19.76
C GLN A 69 15.35 7.08 18.97
N PHE A 70 15.23 7.23 17.64
CA PHE A 70 14.64 6.23 16.76
C PHE A 70 15.37 4.89 16.85
N ASP A 71 16.70 4.88 16.78
CA ASP A 71 17.49 3.64 16.86
C ASP A 71 17.28 2.89 18.19
N SER A 72 17.17 3.64 19.29
CA SER A 72 16.91 3.10 20.63
C SER A 72 15.50 2.47 20.72
N VAL A 73 14.52 3.10 20.08
CA VAL A 73 13.17 2.52 19.93
C VAL A 73 13.24 1.26 19.09
N VAL A 74 13.90 1.28 17.93
CA VAL A 74 14.02 0.11 17.05
C VAL A 74 14.68 -1.08 17.74
N ALA A 75 15.67 -0.86 18.61
CA ALA A 75 16.34 -1.93 19.35
C ALA A 75 15.40 -2.65 20.35
N THR A 76 14.45 -1.92 20.95
CA THR A 76 13.59 -2.41 22.04
C THR A 76 12.11 -2.54 21.66
N PHE A 77 11.74 -2.17 20.43
CA PHE A 77 10.36 -2.15 19.98
C PHE A 77 9.75 -3.56 19.99
N ASP A 78 8.58 -3.67 20.58
CA ASP A 78 7.78 -4.89 20.70
C ASP A 78 6.30 -4.50 20.69
N VAL A 79 5.45 -5.47 20.39
CA VAL A 79 3.99 -5.30 20.37
C VAL A 79 3.31 -6.39 21.17
N ASP A 80 2.11 -6.07 21.67
CA ASP A 80 1.20 -7.07 22.19
C ASP A 80 0.67 -7.93 21.02
N PRO A 81 0.86 -9.26 21.01
CA PRO A 81 0.45 -10.10 19.89
C PRO A 81 -1.08 -10.15 19.64
N GLN A 82 -1.91 -9.84 20.64
CA GLN A 82 -3.37 -9.83 20.51
C GLN A 82 -3.87 -8.50 19.96
N THR A 83 -3.38 -7.39 20.51
CA THR A 83 -3.84 -6.04 20.13
C THR A 83 -3.02 -5.42 19.00
N LYS A 84 -1.86 -6.01 18.67
CA LYS A 84 -0.83 -5.49 17.76
C LYS A 84 -0.31 -4.10 18.12
N ARG A 85 -0.58 -3.64 19.34
CA ARG A 85 -0.17 -2.31 19.80
C ARG A 85 1.26 -2.35 20.34
N PRO A 86 2.07 -1.29 20.11
CA PRO A 86 3.37 -1.15 20.75
C PRO A 86 3.27 -1.23 22.27
N VAL A 87 4.08 -2.09 22.89
CA VAL A 87 4.16 -2.24 24.37
C VAL A 87 5.47 -1.75 24.96
N SER A 88 6.46 -1.43 24.13
CA SER A 88 7.77 -0.96 24.59
C SER A 88 7.70 0.40 25.26
N SER A 89 8.60 0.62 26.22
CA SER A 89 8.86 1.96 26.76
C SER A 89 9.33 2.88 25.63
N LEU A 90 8.51 3.87 25.29
CA LEU A 90 8.90 4.91 24.35
C LEU A 90 9.66 6.03 25.07
N PRO A 91 10.47 6.83 24.35
CA PRO A 91 11.10 8.01 24.91
C PRO A 91 10.08 8.97 25.51
N GLU A 92 10.54 9.81 26.44
CA GLU A 92 9.67 10.77 27.14
C GLU A 92 8.86 11.63 26.15
N GLY A 93 7.57 11.75 26.41
CA GLY A 93 6.63 12.54 25.61
C GLY A 93 6.15 11.90 24.30
N TRP A 94 6.71 10.75 23.88
CA TRP A 94 6.22 10.00 22.74
C TRP A 94 4.92 9.29 23.11
N THR A 95 3.89 9.41 22.28
CA THR A 95 2.56 8.87 22.59
C THR A 95 2.05 7.94 21.49
N VAL A 96 1.52 6.78 21.89
CA VAL A 96 0.90 5.83 20.97
C VAL A 96 -0.57 6.21 20.78
N GLY A 97 -0.91 6.58 19.55
CA GLY A 97 -2.28 6.76 19.09
C GLY A 97 -2.82 5.49 18.40
N PRO A 98 -4.14 5.44 18.13
CA PRO A 98 -4.72 4.38 17.33
C PRO A 98 -4.12 4.33 15.92
N GLY A 99 -4.15 3.13 15.33
CA GLY A 99 -3.91 2.90 13.92
C GLY A 99 -5.01 3.46 13.00
N ASP A 100 -4.88 3.13 11.72
CA ASP A 100 -5.88 3.35 10.67
C ASP A 100 -5.83 2.19 9.64
N ASP A 101 -6.52 2.33 8.52
CA ASP A 101 -6.58 1.32 7.45
C ASP A 101 -5.18 0.91 6.90
N PHE A 102 -4.14 1.69 7.17
CA PHE A 102 -2.78 1.46 6.67
C PHE A 102 -1.75 1.17 7.75
N ALA A 103 -2.00 1.56 9.00
CA ALA A 103 -1.06 1.42 10.10
C ALA A 103 -1.72 0.80 11.33
N ASP A 104 -1.04 -0.18 11.95
CA ASP A 104 -1.48 -0.80 13.20
C ASP A 104 -1.47 0.20 14.35
N ALA A 105 -0.53 1.14 14.34
CA ALA A 105 -0.45 2.23 15.30
C ALA A 105 0.26 3.47 14.72
N LYS A 106 0.02 4.62 15.35
CA LYS A 106 0.73 5.87 15.06
C LYS A 106 1.37 6.39 16.33
N ILE A 107 2.67 6.65 16.29
CA ILE A 107 3.41 7.24 17.40
C ILE A 107 3.65 8.71 17.10
N ALA A 108 3.12 9.58 17.95
CA ALA A 108 3.33 11.02 17.89
C ALA A 108 4.59 11.38 18.68
N ILE A 109 5.54 12.01 18.00
CA ILE A 109 6.86 12.40 18.51
C ILE A 109 6.85 13.93 18.71
N PRO A 110 7.01 14.43 19.93
CA PRO A 110 6.97 15.86 20.18
C PRO A 110 8.16 16.56 19.53
N ILE A 111 7.89 17.67 18.83
CA ILE A 111 8.90 18.59 18.30
C ILE A 111 8.61 19.97 18.89
N GLN A 112 9.59 20.56 19.59
CA GLN A 112 9.41 21.84 20.26
C GLN A 112 9.01 22.94 19.26
N GLY A 113 7.91 23.63 19.55
CA GLY A 113 7.41 24.74 18.73
C GLY A 113 6.78 24.32 17.40
N GLU A 114 6.62 23.02 17.15
CA GLU A 114 6.07 22.50 15.90
C GLU A 114 5.00 21.43 16.17
N LYS A 115 4.26 21.04 15.14
CA LYS A 115 3.37 19.87 15.24
C LYS A 115 4.19 18.60 15.47
N PRO A 116 3.64 17.62 16.22
CA PRO A 116 4.30 16.33 16.40
C PRO A 116 4.68 15.69 15.08
N LEU A 117 5.89 15.12 15.04
CA LEU A 117 6.34 14.26 13.97
C LEU A 117 5.65 12.91 14.11
N MET A 118 5.19 12.33 13.00
CA MET A 118 4.44 11.07 13.05
C MET A 118 5.29 9.90 12.59
N MET A 119 5.39 8.88 13.44
CA MET A 119 5.92 7.57 13.09
C MET A 119 4.77 6.58 12.93
N THR A 120 4.71 5.89 11.80
CA THR A 120 3.74 4.82 11.56
C THR A 120 4.34 3.48 11.93
N VAL A 121 3.56 2.64 12.59
CA VAL A 121 3.84 1.21 12.81
C VAL A 121 2.92 0.43 11.89
N THR A 122 3.49 -0.40 11.03
CA THR A 122 2.72 -1.32 10.18
C THR A 122 3.32 -2.72 10.28
N SER A 123 2.51 -3.75 10.06
CA SER A 123 2.95 -5.14 9.99
C SER A 123 2.41 -5.81 8.72
N LEU A 124 3.22 -6.66 8.11
CA LEU A 124 2.83 -7.53 7.00
C LEU A 124 3.26 -8.96 7.32
N PRO A 125 2.61 -10.00 6.76
CA PRO A 125 3.09 -11.37 6.89
C PRO A 125 4.59 -11.46 6.51
N ALA A 126 5.40 -12.08 7.39
CA ALA A 126 6.80 -12.34 7.09
C ALA A 126 6.92 -13.65 6.30
N PRO A 127 7.86 -13.74 5.35
CA PRO A 127 8.25 -15.02 4.79
C PRO A 127 9.03 -15.85 5.83
N PRO A 128 9.33 -17.13 5.55
CA PRO A 128 10.37 -17.86 6.25
C PRO A 128 11.69 -17.09 6.25
N LEU A 129 12.48 -17.18 7.33
CA LEU A 129 13.73 -16.43 7.46
C LEU A 129 14.74 -16.72 6.34
N SER A 130 14.67 -17.89 5.71
CA SER A 130 15.48 -18.24 4.54
C SER A 130 15.25 -17.35 3.32
N ASP A 131 14.10 -16.67 3.24
CA ASP A 131 13.74 -15.75 2.14
C ASP A 131 13.66 -14.28 2.62
N TRP A 132 14.15 -14.00 3.84
CA TRP A 132 14.07 -12.68 4.45
C TRP A 132 14.75 -11.59 3.63
N ASP A 133 15.88 -11.90 2.99
CA ASP A 133 16.65 -10.89 2.26
C ASP A 133 15.96 -10.46 0.97
N ASN A 134 15.26 -11.35 0.28
CA ASN A 134 14.43 -10.99 -0.87
C ASN A 134 13.23 -10.14 -0.47
N TYR A 135 12.60 -10.50 0.66
CA TYR A 135 11.53 -9.68 1.23
C TYR A 135 12.03 -8.29 1.63
N LEU A 136 13.16 -8.22 2.35
CA LEU A 136 13.79 -6.97 2.74
C LEU A 136 14.14 -6.12 1.51
N LEU A 137 14.69 -6.73 0.46
CA LEU A 137 15.01 -6.06 -0.80
C LEU A 137 13.78 -5.39 -1.41
N ALA A 138 12.67 -6.13 -1.55
CA ALA A 138 11.43 -5.60 -2.10
C ALA A 138 10.89 -4.42 -1.28
N GLN A 139 10.94 -4.52 0.06
CA GLN A 139 10.49 -3.45 0.94
C GLN A 139 11.39 -2.21 0.90
N VAL A 140 12.70 -2.40 0.81
CA VAL A 140 13.67 -1.30 0.69
C VAL A 140 13.55 -0.61 -0.66
N ASN A 141 13.45 -1.35 -1.77
CA ASN A 141 13.25 -0.78 -3.10
C ASN A 141 11.93 0.01 -3.19
N ARG A 142 10.87 -0.47 -2.52
CA ARG A 142 9.62 0.29 -2.34
C ARG A 142 9.86 1.63 -1.63
N TRP A 143 10.68 1.69 -0.59
CA TRP A 143 10.97 2.95 0.10
C TRP A 143 11.90 3.86 -0.70
N ARG A 144 12.88 3.29 -1.41
CA ARG A 144 13.76 4.02 -2.34
C ARG A 144 12.97 4.76 -3.42
N GLY A 145 11.97 4.11 -4.01
CA GLY A 145 11.07 4.76 -4.97
C GLY A 145 10.30 5.96 -4.39
N GLN A 146 9.95 5.96 -3.09
CA GLN A 146 9.26 7.08 -2.43
C GLN A 146 10.14 8.32 -2.21
N VAL A 147 11.46 8.17 -2.38
CA VAL A 147 12.49 9.22 -2.30
C VAL A 147 13.25 9.40 -3.62
N GLY A 148 12.78 8.78 -4.71
CA GLY A 148 13.34 8.95 -6.06
C GLY A 148 14.65 8.20 -6.33
N LEU A 149 15.07 7.29 -5.45
CA LEU A 149 16.30 6.52 -5.61
C LEU A 149 16.08 5.29 -6.52
N SER A 150 17.07 4.97 -7.35
CA SER A 150 17.08 3.73 -8.17
C SER A 150 17.04 2.47 -7.31
N GLU A 151 16.52 1.36 -7.82
CA GLU A 151 16.47 0.09 -7.09
C GLU A 151 17.87 -0.49 -6.82
N LEU A 152 17.98 -1.29 -5.75
CA LEU A 152 19.14 -2.07 -5.41
C LEU A 152 19.00 -3.52 -5.90
N SER A 153 20.13 -4.18 -6.10
CA SER A 153 20.23 -5.63 -6.13
C SER A 153 20.40 -6.19 -4.71
N LEU A 154 20.32 -7.53 -4.57
CA LEU A 154 20.55 -8.21 -3.31
C LEU A 154 21.96 -7.95 -2.74
N GLU A 155 22.97 -7.88 -3.62
CA GLU A 155 24.36 -7.64 -3.26
C GLU A 155 24.55 -6.27 -2.59
N GLY A 156 23.90 -5.22 -3.12
CA GLY A 156 23.98 -3.86 -2.59
C GLY A 156 23.02 -3.57 -1.42
N LEU A 157 22.16 -4.52 -1.05
CA LEU A 157 21.10 -4.30 -0.06
C LEU A 157 21.67 -3.98 1.31
N LYS A 158 22.50 -4.87 1.86
CA LYS A 158 22.96 -4.79 3.25
C LYS A 158 23.91 -3.62 3.47
N GLU A 159 24.73 -3.29 2.47
CA GLU A 159 25.60 -2.11 2.49
C GLU A 159 24.81 -0.79 2.53
N SER A 160 23.57 -0.80 2.04
CA SER A 160 22.72 0.39 2.00
C SER A 160 21.93 0.64 3.30
N LEU A 161 21.98 -0.30 4.26
CA LEU A 161 21.18 -0.32 5.47
C LEU A 161 22.06 -0.37 6.72
N THR A 162 21.56 0.20 7.82
CA THR A 162 22.23 0.11 9.11
C THR A 162 21.59 -1.02 9.93
N PRO A 163 22.33 -2.07 10.32
CA PRO A 163 21.78 -3.11 11.18
C PRO A 163 21.73 -2.66 12.65
N ILE A 164 20.63 -2.95 13.33
CA ILE A 164 20.44 -2.76 14.77
C ILE A 164 20.11 -4.13 15.39
N ALA A 165 20.94 -4.59 16.32
CA ALA A 165 20.70 -5.82 17.05
C ALA A 165 19.41 -5.72 17.88
N ARG A 166 18.63 -6.81 17.92
CA ARG A 166 17.36 -6.89 18.66
C ARG A 166 17.39 -8.09 19.59
N SER A 167 16.99 -7.88 20.84
CA SER A 167 16.90 -8.96 21.83
C SER A 167 15.87 -10.01 21.39
N GLY A 168 16.24 -11.29 21.39
CA GLY A 168 15.34 -12.39 21.06
C GLY A 168 15.10 -12.61 19.56
N SER A 169 15.90 -11.99 18.67
CA SER A 169 15.84 -12.21 17.23
C SER A 169 17.22 -12.57 16.68
N GLU A 170 17.27 -13.57 15.79
CA GLU A 170 18.49 -13.92 15.03
C GLU A 170 18.76 -12.93 13.88
N VAL A 171 17.73 -12.22 13.45
CA VAL A 171 17.81 -11.22 12.39
C VAL A 171 17.77 -9.82 13.01
N PRO A 172 18.75 -8.94 12.73
CA PRO A 172 18.70 -7.57 13.22
C PRO A 172 17.57 -6.79 12.55
N ALA A 173 17.21 -5.65 13.14
CA ALA A 173 16.49 -4.64 12.38
C ALA A 173 17.41 -3.99 11.36
N TYR A 174 16.87 -3.75 10.17
CA TYR A 174 17.55 -3.00 9.14
C TYR A 174 16.94 -1.61 9.02
N VAL A 175 17.75 -0.59 9.31
CA VAL A 175 17.36 0.81 9.20
C VAL A 175 17.67 1.32 7.81
N PHE A 176 16.64 1.83 7.16
CA PHE A 176 16.69 2.61 5.94
C PHE A 176 16.60 4.09 6.28
N ASP A 177 17.64 4.84 5.91
CA ASP A 177 17.72 6.27 6.16
C ASP A 177 18.22 6.99 4.91
N LYS A 178 17.30 7.61 4.18
CA LYS A 178 17.60 8.29 2.90
C LYS A 178 16.82 9.59 2.73
N LYS A 179 17.52 10.58 2.18
CA LYS A 179 16.97 11.86 1.72
C LYS A 179 16.46 11.69 0.28
N GLY A 180 15.46 12.47 -0.11
CA GLY A 180 14.91 12.48 -1.45
C GLY A 180 15.85 13.15 -2.46
N GLU A 181 15.93 12.57 -3.65
CA GLU A 181 16.55 13.23 -4.78
C GLU A 181 15.55 14.26 -5.36
N GLY A 182 15.98 15.52 -5.44
CA GLY A 182 15.20 16.53 -6.16
C GLY A 182 15.07 16.12 -7.62
N SER A 183 13.87 16.24 -8.19
CA SER A 183 13.64 15.94 -9.60
C SER A 183 14.51 16.84 -10.46
N SER A 184 15.68 16.35 -10.87
CA SER A 184 16.51 16.99 -11.88
C SER A 184 16.19 16.37 -13.23
N VAL A 185 15.00 16.71 -13.75
CA VAL A 185 14.80 16.69 -15.21
C VAL A 185 15.57 17.90 -15.76
N LEU A 186 16.77 17.65 -16.28
CA LEU A 186 17.42 18.29 -17.45
C LEU A 186 18.95 18.03 -17.40
N SER A 187 19.44 17.17 -18.30
CA SER A 187 20.83 17.18 -18.76
C SER A 187 21.03 18.37 -19.72
N PRO A 188 22.24 18.93 -19.88
CA PRO A 188 23.21 18.30 -20.79
C PRO A 188 24.66 18.32 -20.29
N ASN A 189 25.38 17.30 -20.74
CA ASN A 189 26.81 17.08 -20.58
C ASN A 189 27.65 18.11 -21.38
N PRO A 190 28.88 18.45 -20.94
CA PRO A 190 29.98 18.61 -21.88
C PRO A 190 31.21 17.78 -21.46
N SER A 191 31.52 16.80 -22.32
CA SER A 191 32.84 16.34 -22.76
C SER A 191 34.08 16.48 -21.84
N THR A 192 34.58 15.33 -21.37
CA THR A 192 36.02 15.07 -21.18
C THR A 192 36.36 13.63 -21.62
N PRO A 193 37.46 13.38 -22.36
CA PRO A 193 37.77 12.06 -22.90
C PRO A 193 38.73 11.22 -22.03
N ALA A 194 38.67 9.89 -22.28
CA ALA A 194 39.57 8.79 -21.87
C ALA A 194 39.37 8.26 -20.43
N THR A 195 39.33 6.96 -20.13
CA THR A 195 40.01 5.80 -20.75
C THR A 195 39.16 4.51 -20.68
N ASN A 196 39.30 3.67 -21.72
CA ASN A 196 38.69 2.35 -21.87
C ASN A 196 39.05 1.38 -20.73
N ASN A 197 38.03 0.79 -20.11
CA ASN A 197 38.05 -0.56 -19.58
C ASN A 197 36.74 -1.25 -20.01
N PRO A 198 36.76 -2.51 -20.47
CA PRO A 198 35.55 -3.23 -20.82
C PRO A 198 34.81 -3.60 -19.52
N LYS A 199 33.88 -2.74 -19.11
CA LYS A 199 32.81 -3.11 -18.19
C LYS A 199 31.75 -3.82 -19.01
N ASP A 200 31.31 -4.97 -18.51
CA ASP A 200 30.09 -5.64 -18.94
C ASP A 200 28.98 -4.59 -19.12
N PRO A 201 28.16 -4.71 -20.18
CA PRO A 201 27.07 -3.76 -20.39
C PRO A 201 26.19 -3.75 -19.13
N PRO A 202 25.86 -2.57 -18.58
CA PRO A 202 24.84 -2.48 -17.56
C PRO A 202 23.58 -3.12 -18.13
N ALA A 203 22.96 -4.01 -17.35
CA ALA A 203 21.63 -4.51 -17.67
C ALA A 203 20.74 -3.30 -17.95
N THR A 204 20.28 -3.20 -19.19
CA THR A 204 19.30 -2.20 -19.61
C THR A 204 18.17 -2.20 -18.58
N PRO A 205 17.73 -1.05 -18.04
CA PRO A 205 16.51 -0.99 -17.27
C PRO A 205 15.43 -1.70 -18.09
N GLU A 206 14.82 -2.76 -17.55
CA GLU A 206 13.67 -3.42 -18.18
C GLU A 206 12.70 -2.28 -18.51
N GLN A 207 12.50 -2.00 -19.80
CA GLN A 207 11.63 -0.92 -20.26
C GLN A 207 10.30 -1.09 -19.52
N ALA A 208 9.95 -0.11 -18.68
CA ALA A 208 8.71 -0.13 -17.93
C ALA A 208 7.58 -0.30 -18.94
N ARG A 209 6.98 -1.49 -18.98
CA ARG A 209 5.91 -1.81 -19.92
C ARG A 209 4.76 -0.87 -19.63
N LYS A 210 4.28 -0.17 -20.65
CA LYS A 210 3.20 0.79 -20.48
C LYS A 210 1.87 0.05 -20.57
N LEU A 211 0.95 0.36 -19.67
CA LEU A 211 -0.40 -0.18 -19.72
C LEU A 211 -1.26 0.68 -20.65
N ALA A 212 -1.87 0.06 -21.66
CA ALA A 212 -2.85 0.69 -22.55
C ALA A 212 -4.25 0.13 -22.29
N TYR A 213 -5.26 0.97 -22.47
CA TYR A 213 -6.67 0.69 -22.20
C TYR A 213 -7.57 1.69 -22.94
N ASP A 214 -8.83 1.33 -23.13
CA ASP A 214 -9.87 2.25 -23.60
C ASP A 214 -10.68 2.73 -22.39
N LEU A 215 -10.64 4.03 -22.13
CA LEU A 215 -11.29 4.61 -20.95
C LEU A 215 -12.80 4.83 -21.20
N PRO A 216 -13.69 4.39 -20.29
CA PRO A 216 -15.11 4.72 -20.36
C PRO A 216 -15.36 6.22 -20.38
N ALA A 217 -16.32 6.68 -21.19
CA ALA A 217 -16.54 8.10 -21.50
C ALA A 217 -16.82 8.99 -20.26
N ASN A 218 -17.39 8.43 -19.20
CA ASN A 218 -17.70 9.15 -17.97
C ASN A 218 -16.56 9.10 -16.94
N TRP A 219 -15.44 8.42 -17.22
CA TRP A 219 -14.31 8.36 -16.30
C TRP A 219 -13.25 9.40 -16.67
N SER A 220 -12.47 9.83 -15.69
CA SER A 220 -11.35 10.74 -15.90
C SER A 220 -10.09 10.18 -15.24
N GLU A 221 -8.94 10.36 -15.89
CA GLU A 221 -7.66 9.94 -15.32
C GLU A 221 -7.30 10.82 -14.12
N LEU A 222 -6.76 10.16 -13.08
CA LEU A 222 -6.12 10.79 -11.95
C LEU A 222 -4.60 10.58 -12.05
N PRO A 223 -3.78 11.48 -11.50
CA PRO A 223 -2.35 11.22 -11.36
C PRO A 223 -2.14 9.90 -10.61
N ALA A 224 -1.48 8.94 -11.26
CA ALA A 224 -1.12 7.68 -10.62
C ALA A 224 -0.17 7.96 -9.45
N ARG A 225 -0.48 7.38 -8.29
CA ARG A 225 0.38 7.43 -7.11
C ARG A 225 1.47 6.35 -7.26
N PRO A 226 2.58 6.43 -6.49
CA PRO A 226 3.57 5.35 -6.48
C PRO A 226 2.91 3.98 -6.30
N PHE A 227 3.38 2.97 -7.05
CA PHE A 227 2.83 1.60 -7.09
C PHE A 227 1.46 1.43 -7.78
N GLN A 228 0.94 2.51 -8.38
CA GLN A 228 -0.22 2.44 -9.26
C GLN A 228 0.25 2.51 -10.71
N LEU A 229 -0.25 1.59 -11.52
CA LEU A 229 -0.10 1.62 -12.98
C LEU A 229 -1.01 2.69 -13.58
N ALA A 230 -2.20 2.89 -13.00
CA ALA A 230 -3.16 3.91 -13.40
C ALA A 230 -4.15 4.21 -12.26
N ALA A 231 -4.78 5.38 -12.29
CA ALA A 231 -5.86 5.76 -11.40
C ALA A 231 -6.93 6.54 -12.14
N PHE A 232 -8.20 6.36 -11.79
CA PHE A 232 -9.34 7.00 -12.45
C PHE A 232 -10.39 7.44 -11.42
N ARG A 233 -11.09 8.52 -11.74
CA ARG A 233 -12.27 9.01 -11.02
C ARG A 233 -13.54 8.65 -11.79
N ILE A 234 -14.52 8.17 -11.05
CA ILE A 234 -15.90 7.96 -11.51
C ILE A 234 -16.77 9.06 -10.88
N PRO A 235 -17.35 9.98 -11.66
CA PRO A 235 -18.18 11.04 -11.12
C PRO A 235 -19.43 10.47 -10.44
N GLY A 236 -19.71 10.95 -9.23
CA GLY A 236 -20.96 10.67 -8.54
C GLY A 236 -22.12 11.45 -9.14
N GLU A 237 -23.31 10.84 -9.17
CA GLU A 237 -24.53 11.52 -9.61
C GLU A 237 -25.30 12.14 -8.44
N ASN A 238 -25.97 13.27 -8.70
CA ASN A 238 -26.95 13.89 -7.79
C ASN A 238 -26.47 14.09 -6.34
N GLY A 239 -25.21 14.51 -6.17
CA GLY A 239 -24.61 14.77 -4.85
C GLY A 239 -24.04 13.53 -4.15
N SER A 240 -24.05 12.36 -4.80
CA SER A 240 -23.33 11.18 -4.31
C SER A 240 -21.82 11.38 -4.41
N SER A 241 -21.07 10.74 -3.51
CA SER A 241 -19.62 10.72 -3.58
C SER A 241 -19.12 10.02 -4.85
N ASP A 242 -18.01 10.51 -5.39
CA ASP A 242 -17.29 9.89 -6.50
C ASP A 242 -16.72 8.52 -6.14
N GLY A 243 -16.58 7.67 -7.15
CA GLY A 243 -15.81 6.43 -7.09
C GLY A 243 -14.37 6.64 -7.56
N GLU A 244 -13.49 5.74 -7.13
CA GLU A 244 -12.08 5.72 -7.54
C GLU A 244 -11.73 4.32 -8.05
N ILE A 245 -11.04 4.24 -9.19
CA ILE A 245 -10.42 3.02 -9.68
C ILE A 245 -8.91 3.17 -9.59
N VAL A 246 -8.26 2.14 -9.06
CA VAL A 246 -6.81 2.03 -9.01
C VAL A 246 -6.38 0.74 -9.68
N VAL A 247 -5.41 0.84 -10.59
CA VAL A 247 -4.72 -0.30 -11.20
C VAL A 247 -3.33 -0.40 -10.59
N SER A 248 -2.95 -1.58 -10.11
CA SER A 248 -1.64 -1.83 -9.49
C SER A 248 -1.16 -3.25 -9.79
N GLU A 249 0.15 -3.48 -9.76
CA GLU A 249 0.74 -4.82 -9.83
C GLU A 249 1.34 -5.21 -8.47
N ALA A 250 1.05 -6.43 -8.02
CA ALA A 250 1.57 -6.97 -6.76
C ALA A 250 1.59 -8.50 -6.80
N ILE A 251 2.20 -9.11 -5.79
CA ILE A 251 2.10 -10.55 -5.55
C ILE A 251 0.64 -10.90 -5.20
N ASP A 252 0.10 -11.92 -5.84
CA ASP A 252 -1.22 -12.46 -5.55
C ASP A 252 -1.14 -13.61 -4.54
N SER A 253 -1.95 -13.49 -3.50
CA SER A 253 -2.28 -14.54 -2.54
C SER A 253 -3.77 -14.40 -2.27
N PRO A 254 -4.65 -15.15 -2.98
CA PRO A 254 -6.08 -14.89 -2.96
C PRO A 254 -6.69 -14.84 -1.55
N LEU A 255 -6.29 -15.75 -0.67
CA LEU A 255 -6.78 -15.81 0.71
C LEU A 255 -6.34 -14.59 1.53
N GLU A 256 -5.06 -14.26 1.53
CA GLU A 256 -4.54 -13.12 2.30
C GLU A 256 -5.04 -11.78 1.74
N ASN A 257 -5.18 -11.68 0.42
CA ASN A 257 -5.76 -10.53 -0.26
C ASN A 257 -7.23 -10.32 0.15
N CYS A 258 -8.04 -11.38 0.12
CA CYS A 258 -9.45 -11.31 0.53
C CYS A 258 -9.61 -10.93 2.01
N LYS A 259 -8.74 -11.45 2.90
CA LYS A 259 -8.74 -11.07 4.33
C LYS A 259 -8.52 -9.59 4.52
N MET A 260 -7.49 -9.03 3.86
CA MET A 260 -7.19 -7.59 3.94
C MET A 260 -8.34 -6.74 3.39
N TRP A 261 -8.95 -7.13 2.27
CA TRP A 261 -10.06 -6.38 1.70
C TRP A 261 -11.32 -6.45 2.55
N ALA A 262 -11.59 -7.62 3.16
CA ALA A 262 -12.68 -7.79 4.11
C ALA A 262 -12.48 -6.94 5.37
N GLN A 263 -11.26 -6.90 5.93
CA GLN A 263 -10.92 -5.98 7.02
C GLN A 263 -11.22 -4.52 6.66
N GLN A 264 -10.79 -4.08 5.47
CA GLN A 264 -10.96 -2.70 5.02
C GLN A 264 -12.43 -2.29 4.88
N ILE A 265 -13.30 -3.19 4.40
CA ILE A 265 -14.71 -2.87 4.11
C ILE A 265 -15.64 -3.20 5.27
N LEU A 266 -15.43 -4.33 5.94
CA LEU A 266 -16.29 -4.79 7.02
C LEU A 266 -15.88 -4.24 8.39
N LYS A 267 -14.61 -3.78 8.53
CA LYS A 267 -14.04 -3.31 9.81
C LYS A 267 -14.14 -4.37 10.91
N VAL A 268 -13.89 -5.63 10.52
CA VAL A 268 -13.86 -6.80 11.40
C VAL A 268 -12.43 -7.31 11.47
N ASP A 269 -11.95 -7.55 12.69
CA ASP A 269 -10.56 -8.01 12.93
C ASP A 269 -10.48 -9.47 13.41
N ASP A 270 -11.62 -10.13 13.64
CA ASP A 270 -11.65 -11.54 14.09
C ASP A 270 -11.08 -12.47 12.99
N PRO A 271 -9.95 -13.17 13.25
CA PRO A 271 -9.30 -14.01 12.25
C PRO A 271 -10.19 -15.14 11.74
N ALA A 272 -11.04 -15.74 12.58
CA ALA A 272 -11.90 -16.85 12.17
C ALA A 272 -13.02 -16.37 11.25
N VAL A 273 -13.58 -15.19 11.52
CA VAL A 273 -14.58 -14.56 10.65
C VAL A 273 -13.95 -14.19 9.31
N LEU A 274 -12.76 -13.58 9.32
CA LEU A 274 -12.05 -13.19 8.12
C LEU A 274 -11.65 -14.40 7.25
N GLU A 275 -11.18 -15.48 7.87
CA GLU A 275 -10.85 -16.73 7.18
C GLU A 275 -12.08 -17.31 6.46
N GLN A 276 -13.19 -17.48 7.18
CA GLN A 276 -14.42 -18.04 6.63
C GLN A 276 -15.01 -17.17 5.52
N PHE A 277 -15.05 -15.85 5.75
CA PHE A 277 -15.55 -14.90 4.76
C PHE A 277 -14.69 -14.88 3.50
N SER A 278 -13.36 -14.89 3.66
CA SER A 278 -12.41 -14.87 2.54
C SER A 278 -12.47 -16.16 1.73
N ALA A 279 -12.56 -17.32 2.38
CA ALA A 279 -12.73 -18.59 1.69
C ALA A 279 -14.00 -18.60 0.83
N LYS A 280 -15.13 -18.13 1.39
CA LYS A 280 -16.40 -18.02 0.67
C LYS A 280 -16.32 -17.02 -0.49
N MET A 281 -15.63 -15.89 -0.30
CA MET A 281 -15.43 -14.90 -1.35
C MET A 281 -14.63 -15.46 -2.53
N ILE A 282 -13.61 -16.28 -2.27
CA ILE A 282 -12.81 -16.95 -3.30
C ILE A 282 -13.65 -17.96 -4.07
N GLU A 283 -14.45 -18.76 -3.36
CA GLU A 283 -15.37 -19.73 -3.96
C GLU A 283 -16.41 -19.04 -4.87
N GLN A 284 -16.91 -17.88 -4.46
CA GLN A 284 -17.93 -17.11 -5.18
C GLN A 284 -17.36 -16.14 -6.22
N ALA A 285 -16.04 -16.08 -6.40
CA ALA A 285 -15.42 -15.16 -7.35
C ALA A 285 -15.88 -15.45 -8.79
N GLU A 286 -16.38 -14.43 -9.47
CA GLU A 286 -16.84 -14.57 -10.85
C GLU A 286 -15.63 -14.73 -11.78
N ALA A 287 -15.63 -15.78 -12.60
CA ALA A 287 -14.63 -15.93 -13.66
C ALA A 287 -14.96 -14.99 -14.82
N ILE A 288 -14.00 -14.15 -15.19
CA ILE A 288 -14.08 -13.24 -16.33
C ILE A 288 -12.86 -13.39 -17.23
N SER A 289 -12.84 -12.71 -18.36
CA SER A 289 -11.65 -12.62 -19.21
C SER A 289 -11.15 -11.19 -19.30
N ALA A 290 -9.85 -11.01 -19.09
CA ALA A 290 -9.14 -9.74 -19.19
C ALA A 290 -7.70 -10.02 -19.64
N MET A 291 -7.12 -9.14 -20.48
CA MET A 291 -5.76 -9.32 -21.03
C MET A 291 -5.50 -10.72 -21.63
N GLN A 292 -6.50 -11.31 -22.30
CA GLN A 292 -6.48 -12.67 -22.86
C GLN A 292 -6.23 -13.79 -21.83
N ARG A 293 -6.49 -13.54 -20.56
CA ARG A 293 -6.31 -14.48 -19.45
C ARG A 293 -7.63 -14.68 -18.72
N GLU A 294 -7.75 -15.81 -18.01
CA GLU A 294 -8.80 -15.97 -17.01
C GLU A 294 -8.46 -15.05 -15.82
N ALA A 295 -9.41 -14.19 -15.47
CA ALA A 295 -9.32 -13.26 -14.36
C ALA A 295 -10.48 -13.53 -13.39
N LYS A 296 -10.32 -13.11 -12.14
CA LYS A 296 -11.37 -13.24 -11.12
C LYS A 296 -11.92 -11.87 -10.74
N LEU A 297 -13.24 -11.78 -10.61
CA LEU A 297 -13.95 -10.61 -10.13
C LEU A 297 -14.52 -10.89 -8.73
N TYR A 298 -14.19 -10.01 -7.79
CA TYR A 298 -14.63 -10.03 -6.41
C TYR A 298 -15.47 -8.79 -6.13
N SER A 299 -16.44 -8.89 -5.21
CA SER A 299 -17.19 -7.74 -4.71
C SER A 299 -17.43 -7.89 -3.21
N ILE A 300 -17.16 -6.82 -2.47
CA ILE A 300 -17.29 -6.76 -1.01
C ILE A 300 -18.05 -5.49 -0.67
N ARG A 301 -19.03 -5.58 0.22
CA ARG A 301 -19.80 -4.43 0.69
C ARG A 301 -20.01 -4.48 2.19
N SER A 302 -20.13 -3.31 2.82
CA SER A 302 -20.34 -3.20 4.27
C SER A 302 -21.77 -3.56 4.71
N SER A 303 -22.76 -3.43 3.83
CA SER A 303 -24.17 -3.80 4.03
C SER A 303 -24.91 -3.79 2.69
N ASP A 304 -26.22 -4.09 2.69
CA ASP A 304 -27.08 -4.01 1.50
C ASP A 304 -27.66 -2.60 1.23
N ALA A 305 -27.26 -1.60 2.03
CA ALA A 305 -27.67 -0.23 1.76
C ALA A 305 -27.05 0.26 0.44
N SER A 306 -27.80 1.04 -0.35
CA SER A 306 -27.35 1.50 -1.68
C SER A 306 -26.07 2.35 -1.64
N ASP A 307 -25.82 3.01 -0.51
CA ASP A 307 -24.65 3.85 -0.25
C ASP A 307 -23.56 3.14 0.57
N ALA A 308 -23.75 1.85 0.89
CA ALA A 308 -22.77 1.05 1.61
C ALA A 308 -21.41 1.08 0.91
N SER A 309 -20.33 1.16 1.70
CA SER A 309 -18.98 1.10 1.16
C SER A 309 -18.78 -0.21 0.41
N CYS A 310 -18.36 -0.12 -0.84
CA CYS A 310 -18.17 -1.24 -1.74
C CYS A 310 -16.76 -1.23 -2.32
N LEU A 311 -16.16 -2.42 -2.42
CA LEU A 311 -14.92 -2.66 -3.12
C LEU A 311 -15.16 -3.77 -4.15
N THR A 312 -14.99 -3.43 -5.42
CA THR A 312 -15.03 -4.38 -6.54
C THR A 312 -13.63 -4.54 -7.09
N ILE A 313 -13.14 -5.78 -7.19
CA ILE A 313 -11.75 -6.08 -7.55
C ILE A 313 -11.71 -7.05 -8.71
N VAL A 314 -10.96 -6.72 -9.76
CA VAL A 314 -10.53 -7.70 -10.76
C VAL A 314 -9.07 -8.07 -10.50
N THR A 315 -8.78 -9.38 -10.41
CA THR A 315 -7.42 -9.91 -10.39
C THR A 315 -7.11 -10.59 -11.72
N ILE A 316 -6.02 -10.16 -12.35
CA ILE A 316 -5.57 -10.67 -13.66
C ILE A 316 -4.18 -11.25 -13.46
N PRO A 317 -3.98 -12.58 -13.57
CA PRO A 317 -2.67 -13.19 -13.41
C PRO A 317 -1.64 -12.61 -14.38
N SER A 318 -0.49 -12.14 -13.89
CA SER A 318 0.60 -11.64 -14.73
C SER A 318 1.34 -12.80 -15.43
N GLU A 319 2.23 -12.47 -16.37
CA GLU A 319 3.05 -13.47 -17.06
C GLU A 319 4.09 -14.13 -16.14
N LYS A 320 4.45 -13.46 -15.05
CA LYS A 320 5.42 -13.89 -14.04
C LYS A 320 4.69 -14.21 -12.72
N PRO A 321 4.05 -15.38 -12.56
CA PRO A 321 3.49 -15.78 -11.27
C PRO A 321 4.55 -15.71 -10.15
N PRO A 322 4.15 -15.38 -8.90
CA PRO A 322 2.78 -15.20 -8.41
C PRO A 322 2.23 -13.77 -8.62
N GLN A 323 2.79 -12.94 -9.50
CA GLN A 323 2.30 -11.56 -9.69
C GLN A 323 0.93 -11.52 -10.38
N ALA A 324 0.14 -10.50 -10.05
CA ALA A 324 -1.11 -10.17 -10.72
C ALA A 324 -1.32 -8.65 -10.83
N VAL A 325 -2.08 -8.26 -11.85
CA VAL A 325 -2.65 -6.92 -11.97
C VAL A 325 -3.98 -6.88 -11.21
N PHE A 326 -4.11 -5.92 -10.31
CA PHE A 326 -5.31 -5.65 -9.53
C PHE A 326 -5.97 -4.38 -10.07
N VAL A 327 -7.24 -4.48 -10.47
CA VAL A 327 -8.09 -3.33 -10.79
C VAL A 327 -9.13 -3.20 -9.68
N LYS A 328 -8.98 -2.19 -8.82
CA LYS A 328 -9.78 -2.00 -7.62
C LYS A 328 -10.67 -0.77 -7.76
N MET A 329 -11.99 -0.97 -7.73
CA MET A 329 -12.99 0.10 -7.71
C MET A 329 -13.52 0.28 -6.28
N LYS A 330 -13.28 1.47 -5.71
CA LYS A 330 -13.84 1.91 -4.41
C LYS A 330 -15.01 2.85 -4.67
N SER A 331 -16.20 2.52 -4.17
CA SER A 331 -17.40 3.33 -4.36
C SER A 331 -18.48 3.01 -3.31
N GLY A 332 -19.66 3.62 -3.43
CA GLY A 332 -20.89 3.08 -2.84
C GLY A 332 -21.42 1.87 -3.63
N LEU A 333 -22.28 1.05 -3.01
CA LEU A 333 -22.85 -0.16 -3.61
C LEU A 333 -23.56 0.12 -4.94
N ARG A 334 -24.48 1.09 -4.96
CA ARG A 334 -25.25 1.45 -6.16
C ARG A 334 -24.34 1.82 -7.33
N MET A 335 -23.34 2.66 -7.09
CA MET A 335 -22.38 3.03 -8.13
C MET A 335 -21.58 1.81 -8.61
N SER A 336 -21.21 0.91 -7.69
CA SER A 336 -20.48 -0.30 -8.05
C SER A 336 -21.30 -1.18 -9.01
N GLU A 337 -22.60 -1.29 -8.77
CA GLU A 337 -23.52 -2.05 -9.64
C GLU A 337 -23.71 -1.36 -10.99
N GLU A 338 -23.97 -0.05 -10.99
CA GLU A 338 -24.17 0.76 -12.20
C GLU A 338 -22.92 0.77 -13.10
N GLN A 339 -21.71 0.76 -12.51
CA GLN A 339 -20.44 0.80 -13.25
C GLN A 339 -19.84 -0.58 -13.54
N LYS A 340 -20.47 -1.69 -13.13
CA LYS A 340 -19.94 -3.06 -13.35
C LYS A 340 -19.67 -3.33 -14.85
N SER A 341 -20.59 -2.94 -15.73
CA SER A 341 -20.42 -3.12 -17.18
C SER A 341 -19.27 -2.29 -17.76
N ASN A 342 -19.09 -1.06 -17.28
CA ASN A 342 -18.00 -0.17 -17.68
C ASN A 342 -16.65 -0.73 -17.22
N LEU A 343 -16.57 -1.21 -15.97
CA LEU A 343 -15.38 -1.88 -15.44
C LEU A 343 -15.00 -3.12 -16.25
N LEU A 344 -15.98 -3.98 -16.57
CA LEU A 344 -15.74 -5.17 -17.37
C LEU A 344 -15.30 -4.83 -18.80
N SER A 345 -15.80 -3.74 -19.38
CA SER A 345 -15.37 -3.26 -20.69
C SER A 345 -13.95 -2.71 -20.63
N PHE A 346 -13.63 -1.91 -19.62
CA PHE A 346 -12.29 -1.37 -19.37
C PHE A 346 -11.25 -2.51 -19.27
N VAL A 347 -11.45 -3.49 -18.38
CA VAL A 347 -10.46 -4.57 -18.18
C VAL A 347 -10.28 -5.49 -19.40
N LYS A 348 -11.28 -5.59 -20.27
CA LYS A 348 -11.18 -6.33 -21.54
C LYS A 348 -10.24 -5.66 -22.55
N THR A 349 -10.11 -4.33 -22.50
CA THR A 349 -9.28 -3.56 -23.43
C THR A 349 -7.85 -3.36 -22.93
N MET A 350 -7.61 -3.63 -21.63
CA MET A 350 -6.29 -3.56 -21.01
C MET A 350 -5.29 -4.47 -21.73
N ARG A 351 -4.09 -3.94 -21.99
CA ARG A 351 -2.96 -4.65 -22.61
C ARG A 351 -1.64 -3.97 -22.26
N TRP A 352 -0.55 -4.72 -22.31
CA TRP A 352 0.80 -4.16 -22.24
C TRP A 352 1.21 -3.66 -23.63
N GLU A 353 1.86 -2.50 -23.68
CA GLU A 353 2.57 -1.96 -24.86
C GLU A 353 4.06 -2.28 -24.83
#